data_AF-A0A7S0CF34-F1
#
_entry.id   AF-A0A7S0CF34-F1
#
_cell.length_a   1.000
_cell.length_b   1.000
_cell.length_c   1.000
_cell.angle_alpha   90.00
_cell.angle_beta   90.00
_cell.angle_gamma   90.00
#
_symmetry.space_group_name_H-M   'P 1'
#
loop_
_entity.id
_entity.type
_entity.pdbx_description
1 polymer ?
#
loop_
_entity_poly.entity_id
_entity_poly.type
_entity_poly.pdbx_seq_one_letter_code
_entity_poly.pdbx_strand_id
1 'polypeptide(L)'
;SGRSAMPLLADAIVECGRRTLANAISLANDLGSKEGGRWNGAEVIYGDTDSLFIKLPGRSVKDAFEFGREFCTSVTASNPPPVELKLEKVYHATLLQTKKKYCGMKYDSPKQKKPVFEAKGIETVRRDQCLLTQKILRNALITIFRRGVRATKDYLCRQWKMIHEGSLPVSDFVLTGRVRSCYRGGKIGPVQAALARRLAESDPGRVVRHKERLPYVIVATPGITFKLRDCVLTPMEILTRWDSYTIHSAYYATKHVNAALQRCLGLSPYNIDVNTWYESCPKPRKRIHHWPITRCGGNAMISTYFGSDICTLCGVKCKAKGSSKVVVCDTCHKDHAQVSTVALRRLNTAQYDAAEAARICGLCNGCPENGRTFAQEKIFKSSVTNAANLTKRGTRKGAGIVIPIANCVCVDCPITYERHRARESELEALALCKELNLL
;
A
#
# COMPACT_ATOMS: atom_id res chain seq x y z
N SER A 1 -33.37 -7.90 -16.07
CA SER A 1 -34.54 -8.60 -16.60
C SER A 1 -34.33 -8.75 -18.10
N GLY A 2 -34.27 -9.98 -18.60
CA GLY A 2 -34.07 -10.28 -20.03
C GLY A 2 -35.40 -10.37 -20.78
N ARG A 3 -35.37 -10.26 -22.11
CA ARG A 3 -36.58 -10.26 -22.96
C ARG A 3 -37.16 -11.67 -23.22
N SER A 4 -36.34 -12.71 -23.15
CA SER A 4 -36.74 -14.12 -23.41
C SER A 4 -36.11 -15.05 -22.37
N ALA A 5 -36.52 -14.90 -21.12
CA ALA A 5 -36.02 -15.76 -20.04
C ALA A 5 -36.73 -17.12 -20.09
N MET A 6 -35.96 -18.21 -20.10
CA MET A 6 -36.46 -19.59 -19.94
C MET A 6 -35.86 -20.20 -18.67
N PRO A 7 -36.47 -19.97 -17.49
CA PRO A 7 -35.92 -20.40 -16.21
C PRO A 7 -35.72 -21.92 -16.12
N LEU A 8 -36.66 -22.72 -16.63
CA LEU A 8 -36.58 -24.18 -16.59
C LEU A 8 -35.34 -24.73 -17.32
N LEU A 9 -34.99 -24.14 -18.46
CA LEU A 9 -33.78 -24.52 -19.20
C LEU A 9 -32.52 -24.15 -18.40
N ALA A 10 -32.51 -22.97 -17.76
CA ALA A 10 -31.40 -22.55 -16.93
C ALA A 10 -31.22 -23.48 -15.70
N ASP A 11 -32.31 -23.88 -15.06
CA ASP A 11 -32.28 -24.81 -13.92
C ASP A 11 -31.75 -26.20 -14.35
N ALA A 12 -32.21 -26.70 -15.50
CA ALA A 12 -31.72 -27.96 -16.06
C ALA A 12 -30.21 -27.92 -16.36
N ILE A 13 -29.71 -26.79 -16.90
CA ILE A 13 -28.28 -26.59 -17.17
C ILE A 13 -27.47 -26.59 -15.85
N VAL A 14 -27.95 -25.86 -14.84
CA VAL A 14 -27.28 -25.78 -13.53
C VAL A 14 -27.26 -27.14 -12.84
N GLU A 15 -28.35 -27.90 -12.91
CA GLU A 15 -28.43 -29.24 -12.34
C GLU A 15 -27.51 -30.23 -13.05
N CYS A 16 -27.44 -30.18 -14.38
CA CYS A 16 -26.50 -30.98 -15.15
C CYS A 16 -25.05 -30.68 -14.73
N GLY A 17 -24.67 -29.41 -14.61
CA GLY A 17 -23.35 -29.00 -14.15
C GLY A 17 -23.04 -29.49 -12.73
N ARG A 18 -24.00 -29.37 -11.81
CA ARG A 18 -23.87 -29.86 -10.43
C ARG A 18 -23.64 -31.37 -10.39
N ARG A 19 -24.42 -32.15 -11.15
CA ARG A 19 -24.31 -33.61 -11.22
C ARG A 19 -22.96 -34.04 -11.82
N THR A 20 -22.52 -33.40 -12.91
CA THR A 20 -21.20 -33.68 -13.52
C THR A 20 -20.07 -33.44 -12.52
N LEU A 21 -20.11 -32.33 -11.77
CA LEU A 21 -19.11 -32.05 -10.74
C LEU A 21 -19.17 -33.07 -9.59
N ALA A 22 -20.37 -33.43 -9.11
CA ALA A 22 -20.54 -34.41 -8.05
C ALA A 22 -19.99 -35.79 -8.43
N ASN A 23 -20.21 -36.24 -9.67
CA ASN A 23 -19.66 -37.49 -10.19
C ASN A 23 -18.13 -37.46 -10.23
N ALA A 24 -17.54 -36.34 -10.67
CA ALA A 24 -16.08 -36.17 -10.65
C ALA A 24 -15.51 -36.17 -9.22
N ILE A 25 -16.23 -35.59 -8.25
CA ILE A 25 -15.86 -35.62 -6.83
C ILE A 25 -15.88 -37.04 -6.28
N SER A 26 -16.94 -37.81 -6.57
CA SER A 26 -17.04 -39.22 -6.16
C SER A 26 -15.85 -40.00 -6.68
N LEU A 27 -15.58 -39.91 -8.00
CA LEU A 27 -14.47 -40.62 -8.62
C LEU A 27 -13.11 -40.29 -7.98
N ALA A 28 -12.87 -39.00 -7.67
CA ALA A 28 -11.62 -38.58 -7.02
C ALA A 28 -11.46 -39.19 -5.62
N ASN A 29 -12.53 -39.19 -4.83
CA ASN A 29 -12.53 -39.73 -3.48
C ASN A 29 -12.47 -41.28 -3.48
N ASP A 30 -13.09 -41.93 -4.48
CA ASP A 30 -13.02 -43.38 -4.67
C ASP A 30 -11.59 -43.84 -4.99
N LEU A 31 -10.86 -43.07 -5.82
CA LEU A 31 -9.44 -43.32 -6.10
C LEU A 31 -8.58 -43.18 -4.84
N GLY A 32 -8.93 -42.24 -3.96
CA GLY A 32 -8.24 -42.02 -2.69
C GLY A 32 -8.55 -43.04 -1.60
N SER A 33 -9.76 -43.62 -1.61
CA SER A 33 -10.23 -44.56 -0.57
C SER A 33 -9.74 -46.00 -0.76
N LYS A 34 -9.17 -46.33 -1.93
CA LYS A 34 -8.61 -47.66 -2.19
C LYS A 34 -7.33 -47.88 -1.39
N GLU A 35 -7.41 -48.68 -0.33
CA GLU A 35 -6.25 -49.12 0.44
C GLU A 35 -5.21 -49.81 -0.47
N GLY A 36 -3.94 -49.43 -0.32
CA GLY A 36 -2.86 -49.91 -1.20
C GLY A 36 -2.91 -49.38 -2.64
N GLY A 37 -3.92 -48.58 -2.99
CA GLY A 37 -4.04 -47.96 -4.30
C GLY A 37 -2.95 -46.94 -4.58
N ARG A 38 -2.58 -46.78 -5.86
CA ARG A 38 -1.54 -45.84 -6.31
C ARG A 38 -1.75 -44.41 -5.77
N TRP A 39 -3.02 -43.98 -5.70
CA TRP A 39 -3.44 -42.63 -5.30
C TRP A 39 -4.10 -42.57 -3.92
N ASN A 40 -3.81 -43.56 -3.06
CA ASN A 40 -4.35 -43.63 -1.69
C ASN A 40 -4.17 -42.29 -0.93
N GLY A 41 -5.23 -41.85 -0.26
CA GLY A 41 -5.31 -40.59 0.48
C GLY A 41 -5.63 -39.36 -0.37
N ALA A 42 -5.92 -39.51 -1.67
CA ALA A 42 -6.44 -38.42 -2.50
C ALA A 42 -7.84 -37.98 -2.02
N GLU A 43 -8.05 -36.68 -1.85
CA GLU A 43 -9.31 -36.15 -1.34
C GLU A 43 -9.65 -34.80 -2.00
N VAL A 44 -10.90 -34.59 -2.37
CA VAL A 44 -11.36 -33.28 -2.82
C VAL A 44 -11.52 -32.34 -1.62
N ILE A 45 -10.73 -31.27 -1.59
CA ILE A 45 -10.75 -30.27 -0.49
C ILE A 45 -11.52 -28.99 -0.84
N TYR A 46 -11.77 -28.74 -2.13
CA TYR A 46 -12.49 -27.54 -2.58
C TYR A 46 -13.09 -27.76 -3.96
N GLY A 47 -14.24 -27.13 -4.20
CA GLY A 47 -14.86 -27.04 -5.52
C GLY A 47 -15.63 -25.73 -5.67
N ASP A 48 -15.56 -25.13 -6.86
CA ASP A 48 -16.31 -23.92 -7.22
C ASP A 48 -16.79 -24.07 -8.66
N THR A 49 -18.08 -24.39 -8.80
CA THR A 49 -18.86 -24.57 -10.05
C THR A 49 -18.31 -25.57 -11.07
N ASP A 50 -17.15 -25.26 -11.62
CA ASP A 50 -16.48 -25.89 -12.76
C ASP A 50 -15.04 -26.31 -12.42
N SER A 51 -14.59 -26.02 -11.20
CA SER A 51 -13.25 -26.33 -10.72
C SER A 51 -13.28 -27.19 -9.46
N LEU A 52 -12.28 -28.06 -9.32
CA LEU A 52 -12.09 -28.95 -8.18
C LEU A 52 -10.62 -29.00 -7.77
N PHE A 53 -10.37 -29.10 -6.48
CA PHE A 53 -9.03 -29.12 -5.88
C PHE A 53 -8.89 -30.44 -5.14
N ILE A 54 -7.98 -31.28 -5.64
CA ILE A 54 -7.68 -32.58 -5.04
C ILE A 54 -6.37 -32.46 -4.27
N LYS A 55 -6.40 -32.80 -2.99
CA LYS A 55 -5.23 -32.90 -2.13
C LYS A 55 -4.58 -34.26 -2.34
N LEU A 56 -3.28 -34.25 -2.59
CA LEU A 56 -2.46 -35.47 -2.74
C LEU A 56 -1.39 -35.47 -1.63
N PRO A 57 -1.59 -36.20 -0.52
CA PRO A 57 -0.65 -36.19 0.59
C PRO A 57 0.67 -36.88 0.22
N GLY A 58 1.79 -36.24 0.56
CA GLY A 58 3.13 -36.82 0.38
C GLY A 58 3.61 -36.97 -1.07
N ARG A 59 2.90 -36.39 -2.05
CA ARG A 59 3.24 -36.52 -3.47
C ARG A 59 4.05 -35.34 -4.01
N SER A 60 4.93 -35.62 -4.97
CA SER A 60 5.68 -34.58 -5.65
C SER A 60 4.80 -33.81 -6.64
N VAL A 61 5.25 -32.63 -7.08
CA VAL A 61 4.57 -31.85 -8.13
C VAL A 61 4.45 -32.66 -9.42
N LYS A 62 5.48 -33.45 -9.77
CA LYS A 62 5.48 -34.30 -10.97
C LYS A 62 4.40 -35.37 -10.89
N ASP A 63 4.29 -36.05 -9.74
CA ASP A 63 3.28 -37.08 -9.50
C ASP A 63 1.86 -36.47 -9.52
N ALA A 64 1.69 -35.26 -8.99
CA ALA A 64 0.42 -34.55 -9.03
C ALA A 64 -0.01 -34.21 -10.47
N PHE A 65 0.92 -33.86 -11.35
CA PHE A 65 0.63 -33.68 -12.78
C PHE A 65 0.26 -35.00 -13.47
N GLU A 66 0.85 -36.12 -13.04
CA GLU A 66 0.54 -37.43 -13.58
C GLU A 66 -0.87 -37.89 -13.15
N PHE A 67 -1.17 -37.81 -11.85
CA PHE A 67 -2.51 -38.03 -11.32
C PHE A 67 -3.54 -37.16 -12.04
N GLY A 68 -3.27 -35.87 -12.18
CA GLY A 68 -4.20 -34.94 -12.82
C GLY A 68 -4.50 -35.31 -14.28
N ARG A 69 -3.52 -35.83 -15.04
CA ARG A 69 -3.75 -36.32 -16.41
C ARG A 69 -4.62 -37.57 -16.41
N GLU A 70 -4.28 -38.57 -15.61
CA GLU A 70 -5.05 -39.82 -15.49
C GLU A 70 -6.50 -39.52 -15.08
N PHE A 71 -6.67 -38.71 -14.05
CA PHE A 71 -7.97 -38.31 -13.52
C PHE A 71 -8.81 -37.54 -14.56
N CYS A 72 -8.22 -36.54 -15.24
CA CYS A 72 -8.92 -35.79 -16.29
C CYS A 72 -9.37 -36.68 -17.45
N THR A 73 -8.54 -37.64 -17.87
CA THR A 73 -8.91 -38.61 -18.91
C THR A 73 -10.08 -39.49 -18.46
N SER A 74 -10.04 -40.02 -17.23
CA SER A 74 -11.13 -40.84 -16.69
C SER A 74 -12.45 -40.08 -16.55
N VAL A 75 -12.41 -38.84 -16.04
CA VAL A 75 -13.61 -38.00 -15.93
C VAL A 75 -14.16 -37.65 -17.31
N THR A 76 -13.31 -37.27 -18.26
CA THR A 76 -13.73 -36.92 -19.62
C THR A 76 -14.38 -38.11 -20.32
N ALA A 77 -13.81 -39.31 -20.21
CA ALA A 77 -14.37 -40.53 -20.80
C ALA A 77 -15.72 -40.93 -20.18
N SER A 78 -16.00 -40.50 -18.94
CA SER A 78 -17.25 -40.77 -18.24
C SER A 78 -18.38 -39.77 -18.57
N ASN A 79 -18.11 -38.77 -19.41
CA ASN A 79 -19.07 -37.73 -19.78
C ASN A 79 -19.31 -37.71 -21.30
N PRO A 80 -20.50 -37.29 -21.76
CA PRO A 80 -20.80 -37.20 -23.18
C PRO A 80 -20.00 -36.08 -23.86
N PRO A 81 -19.57 -36.23 -25.13
CA PRO A 81 -19.02 -35.14 -25.91
C PRO A 81 -20.00 -33.95 -25.97
N PRO A 82 -19.55 -32.68 -25.86
CA PRO A 82 -18.16 -32.20 -25.87
C PRO A 82 -17.59 -31.92 -24.46
N VAL A 83 -18.12 -32.53 -23.40
CA VAL A 83 -17.69 -32.26 -22.02
C VAL A 83 -16.28 -32.81 -21.78
N GLU A 84 -15.33 -31.94 -21.46
CA GLU A 84 -13.93 -32.30 -21.21
C GLU A 84 -13.42 -31.65 -19.91
N LEU A 85 -12.78 -32.43 -19.04
CA LEU A 85 -12.09 -31.91 -17.86
C LEU A 85 -10.61 -31.71 -18.17
N LYS A 86 -10.09 -30.51 -17.95
CA LYS A 86 -8.69 -30.15 -18.21
C LYS A 86 -7.92 -29.90 -16.92
N LEU A 87 -6.72 -30.46 -16.83
CA LEU A 87 -5.76 -30.12 -15.79
C LEU A 87 -5.15 -28.76 -16.11
N GLU A 88 -5.56 -27.71 -15.37
CA GLU A 88 -5.05 -26.36 -15.58
C GLU A 88 -3.69 -26.15 -14.90
N LYS A 89 -3.58 -26.52 -13.61
CA LYS A 89 -2.39 -26.23 -12.79
C LYS A 89 -2.30 -27.15 -11.58
N VAL A 90 -1.08 -27.26 -11.03
CA VAL A 90 -0.82 -27.89 -9.74
C VAL A 90 -0.35 -26.83 -8.76
N TYR A 91 -0.94 -26.80 -7.57
CA TYR A 91 -0.43 -25.95 -6.50
C TYR A 91 0.43 -26.74 -5.52
N HIS A 92 1.56 -26.14 -5.16
CA HIS A 92 2.36 -26.54 -4.00
C HIS A 92 2.21 -25.45 -2.93
N ALA A 93 2.04 -25.83 -1.66
CA ALA A 93 1.74 -24.89 -0.57
C ALA A 93 0.55 -23.96 -0.89
N THR A 94 -0.66 -24.42 -0.60
CA THR A 94 -1.91 -23.67 -0.76
C THR A 94 -2.46 -23.19 0.56
N LEU A 95 -3.26 -22.14 0.50
CA LEU A 95 -4.08 -21.65 1.58
C LEU A 95 -5.49 -21.39 1.04
N LEU A 96 -6.45 -22.14 1.57
CA LEU A 96 -7.87 -21.98 1.29
C LEU A 96 -8.50 -21.24 2.46
N GLN A 97 -8.94 -20.00 2.23
CA GLN A 97 -9.46 -19.15 3.30
C GLN A 97 -10.97 -19.32 3.46
N THR A 98 -11.72 -19.02 2.39
CA THR A 98 -13.17 -19.19 2.30
C THR A 98 -13.53 -19.47 0.84
N LYS A 99 -14.80 -19.73 0.55
CA LYS A 99 -15.32 -19.75 -0.84
C LYS A 99 -14.80 -18.54 -1.63
N LYS A 100 -14.26 -18.81 -2.81
CA LYS A 100 -13.68 -17.81 -3.74
C LYS A 100 -12.48 -17.01 -3.20
N LYS A 101 -11.86 -17.46 -2.09
CA LYS A 101 -10.69 -16.82 -1.48
C LYS A 101 -9.61 -17.85 -1.19
N TYR A 102 -8.60 -17.91 -2.03
CA TYR A 102 -7.48 -18.84 -1.89
C TYR A 102 -6.22 -18.29 -2.54
N CYS A 103 -5.08 -18.86 -2.16
CA CYS A 103 -3.79 -18.59 -2.80
C CYS A 103 -2.87 -19.80 -2.72
N GLY A 104 -1.81 -19.80 -3.52
CA GLY A 104 -0.80 -20.84 -3.48
C GLY A 104 0.33 -20.61 -4.47
N MET A 105 1.36 -21.45 -4.37
CA MET A 105 2.48 -21.46 -5.31
C MET A 105 2.13 -22.41 -6.48
N LYS A 106 1.70 -21.84 -7.61
CA LYS A 106 1.26 -22.61 -8.78
C LYS A 106 2.41 -23.04 -9.68
N TYR A 107 2.22 -24.21 -10.29
CA TYR A 107 2.97 -24.74 -11.41
C TYR A 107 1.99 -24.98 -12.56
N ASP A 108 2.31 -24.44 -13.74
CA ASP A 108 1.53 -24.62 -14.97
C ASP A 108 2.05 -25.83 -15.78
N SER A 109 3.29 -26.28 -15.53
CA SER A 109 3.86 -27.47 -16.18
C SER A 109 4.79 -28.26 -15.26
N PRO A 110 4.99 -29.57 -15.50
CA PRO A 110 5.91 -30.40 -14.71
C PRO A 110 7.39 -30.02 -14.91
N LYS A 111 7.73 -29.34 -16.01
CA LYS A 111 9.10 -28.87 -16.31
C LYS A 111 9.42 -27.52 -15.64
N GLN A 112 8.42 -26.83 -15.10
CA GLN A 112 8.58 -25.53 -14.48
C GLN A 112 9.38 -25.64 -13.17
N LYS A 113 10.56 -24.98 -13.12
CA LYS A 113 11.46 -25.05 -11.95
C LYS A 113 11.00 -24.17 -10.78
N LYS A 114 10.43 -22.99 -11.06
CA LYS A 114 10.06 -22.01 -10.04
C LYS A 114 8.55 -21.78 -10.05
N PRO A 115 7.86 -21.90 -8.90
CA PRO A 115 6.42 -21.65 -8.87
C PRO A 115 6.10 -20.16 -8.92
N VAL A 116 4.91 -19.86 -9.43
CA VAL A 116 4.35 -18.51 -9.48
C VAL A 116 3.31 -18.36 -8.37
N PHE A 117 3.33 -17.26 -7.63
CA PHE A 117 2.29 -17.01 -6.63
C PHE A 117 0.99 -16.59 -7.32
N GLU A 118 -0.09 -17.36 -7.11
CA GLU A 118 -1.44 -17.02 -7.56
C GLU A 118 -2.35 -16.81 -6.35
N ALA A 119 -3.26 -15.85 -6.49
CA ALA A 119 -4.20 -15.42 -5.46
C ALA A 119 -5.55 -15.09 -6.09
N LYS A 120 -6.63 -15.58 -5.48
CA LYS A 120 -8.01 -15.30 -5.88
C LYS A 120 -8.77 -14.77 -4.69
N GLY A 121 -9.46 -13.64 -4.87
CA GLY A 121 -10.38 -13.05 -3.89
C GLY A 121 -9.76 -12.52 -2.58
N ILE A 122 -8.50 -12.86 -2.28
CA ILE A 122 -7.75 -12.31 -1.15
C ILE A 122 -7.29 -10.88 -1.42
N GLU A 123 -6.90 -10.18 -0.36
CA GLU A 123 -6.61 -8.75 -0.36
C GLU A 123 -5.49 -8.35 -1.31
N THR A 124 -4.59 -9.28 -1.69
CA THR A 124 -3.49 -9.03 -2.62
C THR A 124 -3.94 -8.61 -4.02
N VAL A 125 -5.15 -9.00 -4.45
CA VAL A 125 -5.68 -8.68 -5.79
C VAL A 125 -6.87 -7.72 -5.75
N ARG A 126 -7.27 -7.30 -4.54
CA ARG A 126 -8.44 -6.47 -4.29
C ARG A 126 -8.11 -4.99 -4.43
N ARG A 127 -8.81 -4.31 -5.35
CA ARG A 127 -8.61 -2.88 -5.65
C ARG A 127 -9.06 -1.93 -4.53
N ASP A 128 -9.88 -2.40 -3.59
CA ASP A 128 -10.32 -1.63 -2.42
C ASP A 128 -9.29 -1.62 -1.28
N GLN A 129 -8.20 -2.38 -1.40
CA GLN A 129 -7.07 -2.34 -0.47
C GLN A 129 -5.93 -1.49 -1.02
N CYS A 130 -5.16 -0.89 -0.11
CA CYS A 130 -3.99 -0.10 -0.47
C CYS A 130 -2.81 -1.00 -0.87
N LEU A 131 -1.88 -0.46 -1.66
CA LEU A 131 -0.71 -1.20 -2.16
C LEU A 131 0.16 -1.73 -1.01
N LEU A 132 0.25 -1.00 0.11
CA LEU A 132 0.92 -1.45 1.33
C LEU A 132 0.43 -2.83 1.76
N THR A 133 -0.89 -2.98 1.91
CA THR A 133 -1.51 -4.23 2.37
C THR A 133 -1.30 -5.34 1.34
N GLN A 134 -1.46 -5.02 0.06
CA GLN A 134 -1.25 -5.98 -1.04
C GLN A 134 0.18 -6.53 -1.06
N LYS A 135 1.18 -5.64 -1.01
CA LYS A 135 2.61 -5.99 -1.02
C LYS A 135 2.99 -6.79 0.22
N ILE A 136 2.62 -6.32 1.41
CA ILE A 136 2.97 -6.98 2.67
C ILE A 136 2.35 -8.37 2.74
N LEU A 137 1.04 -8.50 2.46
CA LEU A 137 0.35 -9.79 2.49
C LEU A 137 0.94 -10.76 1.47
N ARG A 138 1.14 -10.34 0.22
CA ARG A 138 1.73 -11.18 -0.83
C ARG A 138 3.09 -11.72 -0.41
N ASN A 139 3.97 -10.84 0.06
CA ASN A 139 5.32 -11.22 0.46
C ASN A 139 5.33 -12.08 1.72
N ALA A 140 4.43 -11.83 2.69
CA ALA A 140 4.27 -12.67 3.87
C ALA A 140 3.83 -14.09 3.49
N LEU A 141 2.85 -14.23 2.60
CA LEU A 141 2.39 -15.53 2.10
C LEU A 141 3.48 -16.27 1.31
N ILE A 142 4.22 -15.57 0.45
CA ILE A 142 5.36 -16.18 -0.25
C ILE A 142 6.45 -16.60 0.74
N THR A 143 6.70 -15.80 1.78
CA THR A 143 7.72 -16.09 2.80
C THR A 143 7.33 -17.30 3.62
N ILE A 144 6.07 -17.41 4.04
CA ILE A 144 5.63 -18.55 4.87
C ILE A 144 5.65 -19.85 4.06
N PHE A 145 5.23 -19.81 2.79
CA PHE A 145 5.27 -20.99 1.91
C PHE A 145 6.68 -21.48 1.57
N ARG A 146 7.69 -20.60 1.62
CA ARG A 146 9.07 -20.95 1.23
C ARG A 146 10.04 -21.13 2.38
N ARG A 147 9.89 -20.33 3.44
CA ARG A 147 10.86 -20.19 4.54
C ARG A 147 10.23 -20.44 5.91
N GLY A 148 8.93 -20.68 5.97
CA GLY A 148 8.20 -20.99 7.20
C GLY A 148 7.90 -19.78 8.10
N VAL A 149 7.46 -20.09 9.31
CA VAL A 149 6.85 -19.16 10.27
C VAL A 149 7.86 -18.13 10.80
N ARG A 150 9.05 -18.56 11.22
CA ARG A 150 10.08 -17.69 11.82
C ARG A 150 10.51 -16.57 10.87
N ALA A 151 10.86 -16.91 9.63
CA ALA A 151 11.25 -15.94 8.61
C ALA A 151 10.11 -14.95 8.29
N THR A 152 8.85 -15.41 8.38
CA THR A 152 7.67 -14.58 8.18
C THR A 152 7.51 -13.57 9.32
N LYS A 153 7.71 -13.99 10.58
CA LYS A 153 7.71 -13.09 11.74
C LYS A 153 8.77 -11.99 11.61
N ASP A 154 10.01 -12.36 11.27
CA ASP A 154 11.11 -11.40 11.09
C ASP A 154 10.85 -10.41 9.94
N TYR A 155 10.21 -10.89 8.85
CA TYR A 155 9.74 -10.01 7.78
C TYR A 155 8.68 -9.03 8.28
N LEU A 156 7.63 -9.51 8.96
CA LEU A 156 6.54 -8.66 9.46
C LEU A 156 7.02 -7.63 10.48
N CYS A 157 7.91 -8.00 11.41
CA CYS A 157 8.52 -7.06 12.35
C CYS A 157 9.23 -5.90 11.64
N ARG A 158 9.98 -6.18 10.57
CA ARG A 158 10.60 -5.12 9.75
C ARG A 158 9.56 -4.24 9.05
N GLN A 159 8.50 -4.83 8.50
CA GLN A 159 7.44 -4.07 7.83
C GLN A 159 6.68 -3.16 8.82
N TRP A 160 6.32 -3.65 10.00
CA TRP A 160 5.67 -2.84 11.04
C TRP A 160 6.58 -1.70 11.50
N LYS A 161 7.87 -1.96 11.68
CA LYS A 161 8.87 -0.91 11.98
C LYS A 161 8.86 0.19 10.92
N MET A 162 8.94 -0.16 9.64
CA MET A 162 8.91 0.81 8.53
C MET A 162 7.61 1.61 8.45
N ILE A 163 6.45 0.97 8.73
CA ILE A 163 5.14 1.63 8.78
C ILE A 163 5.12 2.70 9.88
N HIS A 164 5.64 2.37 11.07
CA HIS A 164 5.66 3.30 12.20
C HIS A 164 6.74 4.38 12.11
N GLU A 165 7.85 4.09 11.43
CA GLU A 165 8.90 5.06 11.11
C GLU A 165 8.48 6.10 10.05
N GLY A 166 7.33 5.92 9.39
CA GLY A 166 6.96 6.79 8.26
C GLY A 166 7.88 6.62 7.06
N SER A 167 8.61 5.50 6.98
CA SER A 167 9.64 5.28 5.96
C SER A 167 9.10 4.85 4.60
N LEU A 168 7.80 4.60 4.50
CA LEU A 168 7.13 4.11 3.30
C LEU A 168 6.51 5.26 2.49
N PRO A 169 6.48 5.15 1.15
CA PRO A 169 5.92 6.20 0.32
C PRO A 169 4.41 6.33 0.54
N VAL A 170 3.90 7.56 0.52
CA VAL A 170 2.47 7.87 0.72
C VAL A 170 1.58 7.20 -0.34
N SER A 171 2.09 7.02 -1.56
CA SER A 171 1.42 6.29 -2.63
C SER A 171 1.00 4.87 -2.21
N ASP A 172 1.77 4.21 -1.33
CA ASP A 172 1.43 2.86 -0.88
C ASP A 172 0.22 2.83 0.08
N PHE A 173 -0.14 3.96 0.68
CA PHE A 173 -1.26 4.09 1.62
C PHE A 173 -2.56 4.54 0.94
N VAL A 174 -2.53 4.91 -0.34
CA VAL A 174 -3.73 5.36 -1.07
C VAL A 174 -4.75 4.22 -1.17
N LEU A 175 -5.93 4.48 -0.64
CA LEU A 175 -7.12 3.65 -0.77
C LEU A 175 -7.99 4.19 -1.91
N THR A 176 -8.81 3.33 -2.51
CA THR A 176 -9.79 3.79 -3.50
C THR A 176 -11.17 3.22 -3.21
N GLY A 177 -12.19 4.07 -3.26
CA GLY A 177 -13.58 3.68 -3.01
C GLY A 177 -14.49 4.05 -4.18
N ARG A 178 -15.40 3.14 -4.59
CA ARG A 178 -16.43 3.50 -5.59
C ARG A 178 -17.51 4.36 -4.94
N VAL A 179 -17.77 5.51 -5.54
CA VAL A 179 -18.86 6.40 -5.13
C VAL A 179 -20.15 5.98 -5.82
N ARG A 180 -21.26 5.94 -5.08
CA ARG A 180 -22.61 5.70 -5.62
C ARG A 180 -23.48 6.93 -5.36
N SER A 181 -24.46 7.14 -6.23
CA SER A 181 -25.44 8.22 -6.10
C SER A 181 -26.38 7.95 -4.93
N CYS A 182 -26.74 6.68 -4.72
CA CYS A 182 -27.52 6.23 -3.59
C CYS A 182 -26.80 5.12 -2.80
N TYR A 183 -26.90 5.20 -1.47
CA TYR A 183 -26.47 4.17 -0.55
C TYR A 183 -27.69 3.68 0.23
N ARG A 184 -27.74 2.37 0.51
CA ARG A 184 -28.75 1.80 1.39
C ARG A 184 -28.38 2.11 2.84
N GLY A 185 -29.34 2.50 3.68
CA GLY A 185 -29.13 2.70 5.13
C GLY A 185 -29.02 4.16 5.63
N GLY A 186 -29.61 5.13 4.93
CA GLY A 186 -29.76 6.52 5.43
C GLY A 186 -28.84 7.57 4.79
N LYS A 187 -28.79 8.78 5.35
CA LYS A 187 -28.00 9.93 4.85
C LYS A 187 -26.47 9.73 4.93
N ILE A 188 -26.03 8.77 5.74
CA ILE A 188 -24.62 8.52 6.08
C ILE A 188 -24.14 7.37 5.20
N GLY A 189 -23.46 7.72 4.10
CA GLY A 189 -22.77 6.75 3.25
C GLY A 189 -21.41 6.32 3.83
N PRO A 190 -20.71 5.41 3.15
CA PRO A 190 -19.34 5.04 3.51
C PRO A 190 -18.37 6.22 3.35
N VAL A 191 -17.12 6.05 3.81
CA VAL A 191 -16.09 7.10 3.83
C VAL A 191 -15.96 7.85 2.50
N GLN A 192 -15.93 7.13 1.37
CA GLN A 192 -15.81 7.77 0.06
C GLN A 192 -17.03 8.61 -0.34
N ALA A 193 -18.21 8.32 0.21
CA ALA A 193 -19.42 9.11 -0.04
C ALA A 193 -19.36 10.43 0.73
N ALA A 194 -18.92 10.39 1.99
CA ALA A 194 -18.72 11.58 2.81
C ALA A 194 -17.64 12.48 2.20
N LEU A 195 -16.53 11.88 1.73
CA LEU A 195 -15.47 12.62 1.05
C LEU A 195 -15.97 13.25 -0.26
N ALA A 196 -16.69 12.50 -1.10
CA ALA A 196 -17.24 13.03 -2.35
C ALA A 196 -18.18 14.22 -2.10
N ARG A 197 -19.02 14.14 -1.06
CA ARG A 197 -19.90 15.24 -0.66
C ARG A 197 -19.10 16.47 -0.22
N ARG A 198 -18.09 16.27 0.65
CA ARG A 198 -17.18 17.34 1.11
C ARG A 198 -16.48 18.03 -0.06
N LEU A 199 -16.04 17.27 -1.07
CA LEU A 199 -15.38 17.82 -2.25
C LEU A 199 -16.35 18.66 -3.10
N ALA A 200 -17.57 18.17 -3.33
CA ALA A 200 -18.60 18.90 -4.07
C ALA A 200 -19.07 20.18 -3.34
N GLU A 201 -19.14 20.14 -2.01
CA GLU A 201 -19.44 21.32 -1.18
C GLU A 201 -18.31 22.37 -1.25
N SER A 202 -17.05 21.91 -1.29
CA SER A 202 -15.89 22.82 -1.38
C SER A 202 -15.69 23.43 -2.77
N ASP A 203 -16.03 22.69 -3.82
CA ASP A 203 -15.87 23.08 -5.21
C ASP A 203 -16.91 22.33 -6.07
N PRO A 204 -17.93 23.04 -6.59
CA PRO A 204 -18.95 22.43 -7.45
C PRO A 204 -18.39 21.75 -8.71
N GLY A 205 -17.16 22.09 -9.13
CA GLY A 205 -16.47 21.42 -10.23
C GLY A 205 -15.88 20.05 -9.88
N ARG A 206 -15.73 19.72 -8.59
CA ARG A 206 -15.14 18.45 -8.10
C ARG A 206 -16.16 17.36 -7.82
N VAL A 207 -17.29 17.38 -8.52
CA VAL A 207 -18.34 16.37 -8.36
C VAL A 207 -17.87 15.02 -8.89
N VAL A 208 -17.86 14.01 -8.01
CA VAL A 208 -17.49 12.64 -8.34
C VAL A 208 -18.68 11.92 -8.99
N ARG A 209 -18.45 11.28 -10.14
CA ARG A 209 -19.50 10.60 -10.90
C ARG A 209 -19.92 9.28 -10.28
N HIS A 210 -21.11 8.81 -10.67
CA HIS A 210 -21.62 7.51 -10.25
C HIS A 210 -20.67 6.37 -10.70
N LYS A 211 -20.31 5.50 -9.76
CA LYS A 211 -19.36 4.36 -9.89
C LYS A 211 -17.89 4.77 -10.11
N GLU A 212 -17.57 6.06 -10.11
CA GLU A 212 -16.19 6.53 -10.14
C GLU A 212 -15.45 6.13 -8.86
N ARG A 213 -14.13 5.87 -9.00
CA ARG A 213 -13.28 5.52 -7.85
C ARG A 213 -12.59 6.78 -7.35
N LEU A 214 -12.89 7.14 -6.12
CA LEU A 214 -12.26 8.25 -5.43
C LEU A 214 -11.04 7.75 -4.64
N PRO A 215 -9.82 8.22 -4.95
CA PRO A 215 -8.63 7.94 -4.13
C PRO A 215 -8.62 8.78 -2.86
N TYR A 216 -8.20 8.18 -1.76
CA TYR A 216 -8.10 8.85 -0.46
C TYR A 216 -7.09 8.16 0.46
N VAL A 217 -6.64 8.88 1.48
CA VAL A 217 -5.70 8.41 2.49
C VAL A 217 -6.26 8.75 3.88
N ILE A 218 -5.98 7.89 4.85
CA ILE A 218 -6.41 8.06 6.24
C ILE A 218 -5.28 8.72 7.03
N VAL A 219 -5.56 9.89 7.57
CA VAL A 219 -4.59 10.71 8.29
C VAL A 219 -4.87 10.69 9.79
N ALA A 220 -3.83 10.89 10.60
CA ALA A 220 -3.98 11.13 12.01
C ALA A 220 -4.05 12.64 12.25
N THR A 221 -5.09 13.07 12.96
CA THR A 221 -5.25 14.47 13.39
C THR A 221 -5.00 14.54 14.90
N PRO A 222 -3.94 15.22 15.35
CA PRO A 222 -3.67 15.35 16.78
C PRO A 222 -4.75 16.23 17.45
N GLY A 223 -5.15 15.88 18.67
CA GLY A 223 -6.07 16.67 19.49
C GLY A 223 -7.57 16.51 19.20
N ILE A 224 -7.96 15.68 18.22
CA ILE A 224 -9.37 15.38 17.92
C ILE A 224 -9.63 13.89 18.14
N THR A 225 -10.79 13.55 18.73
CA THR A 225 -11.27 12.17 18.82
C THR A 225 -11.33 11.56 17.42
N PHE A 226 -10.60 10.46 17.20
CA PHE A 226 -10.49 9.83 15.88
C PHE A 226 -11.85 9.37 15.35
N LYS A 227 -12.39 10.11 14.38
CA LYS A 227 -13.56 9.73 13.59
C LYS A 227 -13.09 9.50 12.17
N LEU A 228 -13.17 8.25 11.70
CA LEU A 228 -12.63 7.84 10.41
C LEU A 228 -13.07 8.75 9.26
N ARG A 229 -14.34 9.15 9.22
CA ARG A 229 -14.92 10.02 8.20
C ARG A 229 -14.27 11.40 8.11
N ASP A 230 -13.79 11.94 9.23
CA ASP A 230 -13.23 13.30 9.33
C ASP A 230 -11.70 13.26 9.12
N CYS A 231 -11.11 12.07 9.25
CA CYS A 231 -9.68 11.81 9.16
C CYS A 231 -9.26 11.32 7.76
N VAL A 232 -9.94 11.80 6.71
CA VAL A 232 -9.76 11.32 5.33
C VAL A 232 -9.53 12.48 4.37
N LEU A 233 -8.42 12.41 3.65
CA LEU A 233 -8.01 13.41 2.66
C LEU A 233 -7.76 12.76 1.31
N THR A 234 -7.95 13.53 0.25
CA THR A 234 -7.49 13.15 -1.09
C THR A 234 -5.95 13.22 -1.16
N PRO A 235 -5.30 12.48 -2.07
CA PRO A 235 -3.85 12.59 -2.23
C PRO A 235 -3.40 14.01 -2.56
N MET A 236 -4.19 14.76 -3.33
CA MET A 236 -3.88 16.16 -3.65
C MET A 236 -3.94 17.07 -2.42
N GLU A 237 -4.94 16.90 -1.55
CA GLU A 237 -5.02 17.65 -0.29
C GLU A 237 -3.83 17.37 0.62
N ILE A 238 -3.34 16.13 0.65
CA ILE A 238 -2.12 15.76 1.38
C ILE A 238 -0.89 16.42 0.77
N LEU A 239 -0.74 16.44 -0.55
CA LEU A 239 0.41 17.11 -1.19
C LEU A 239 0.42 18.61 -0.91
N THR A 240 -0.75 19.26 -0.90
CA THR A 240 -0.88 20.68 -0.56
C THR A 240 -0.64 20.97 0.92
N ARG A 241 -1.00 20.04 1.81
CA ARG A 241 -0.94 20.21 3.27
C ARG A 241 -0.06 19.14 3.93
N TRP A 242 1.06 18.83 3.29
CA TRP A 242 1.96 17.74 3.67
C TRP A 242 2.44 17.86 5.13
N ASP A 243 2.74 19.10 5.45
CA ASP A 243 3.16 19.67 6.72
C ASP A 243 2.16 19.49 7.88
N SER A 244 0.87 19.44 7.57
CA SER A 244 -0.21 19.51 8.57
C SER A 244 -0.82 18.15 8.89
N TYR A 245 -0.56 17.12 8.09
CA TYR A 245 -1.20 15.82 8.27
C TYR A 245 -0.16 14.71 8.20
N THR A 246 -0.28 13.76 9.13
CA THR A 246 0.52 12.54 9.10
C THR A 246 -0.35 11.36 8.74
N ILE A 247 0.21 10.37 8.05
CA ILE A 247 -0.51 9.12 7.80
C ILE A 247 -0.79 8.43 9.12
N HIS A 248 -2.00 7.89 9.27
CA HIS A 248 -2.36 7.15 10.47
C HIS A 248 -1.75 5.73 10.47
N SER A 249 -0.44 5.61 10.65
CA SER A 249 0.31 4.33 10.59
C SER A 249 -0.31 3.21 11.43
N ALA A 250 -0.73 3.49 12.67
CA ALA A 250 -1.35 2.48 13.54
C ALA A 250 -2.70 1.95 13.01
N TYR A 251 -3.46 2.79 12.29
CA TYR A 251 -4.74 2.40 11.71
C TYR A 251 -4.49 1.47 10.53
N TYR A 252 -3.57 1.83 9.63
CA TYR A 252 -3.18 0.97 8.51
C TYR A 252 -2.57 -0.36 8.99
N ALA A 253 -1.69 -0.33 9.98
CA ALA A 253 -1.10 -1.55 10.53
C ALA A 253 -2.17 -2.48 11.10
N THR A 254 -3.07 -1.98 11.95
CA THR A 254 -4.06 -2.83 12.65
C THR A 254 -5.28 -3.18 11.79
N LYS A 255 -5.93 -2.18 11.20
CA LYS A 255 -7.22 -2.35 10.50
C LYS A 255 -7.09 -2.85 9.06
N HIS A 256 -5.94 -2.66 8.42
CA HIS A 256 -5.69 -3.16 7.07
C HIS A 256 -4.71 -4.33 7.07
N VAL A 257 -3.46 -4.11 7.45
CA VAL A 257 -2.38 -5.11 7.32
C VAL A 257 -2.62 -6.32 8.22
N ASN A 258 -2.76 -6.11 9.54
CA ASN A 258 -2.96 -7.20 10.50
C ASN A 258 -4.29 -7.91 10.26
N ALA A 259 -5.37 -7.18 9.96
CA ALA A 259 -6.66 -7.78 9.64
C ALA A 259 -6.60 -8.71 8.43
N ALA A 260 -5.83 -8.36 7.39
CA ALA A 260 -5.64 -9.20 6.22
C ALA A 260 -4.72 -10.40 6.52
N LEU A 261 -3.65 -10.19 7.27
CA LEU A 261 -2.73 -11.27 7.69
C LEU A 261 -3.43 -12.28 8.62
N GLN A 262 -4.18 -11.83 9.62
CA GLN A 262 -4.89 -12.69 10.57
C GLN A 262 -5.86 -13.62 9.86
N ARG A 263 -6.53 -13.10 8.83
CA ARG A 263 -7.45 -13.85 7.97
C ARG A 263 -6.80 -15.03 7.23
N CYS A 264 -5.50 -14.97 6.99
CA CYS A 264 -4.73 -16.05 6.36
C CYS A 264 -3.95 -16.89 7.39
N LEU A 265 -3.14 -16.24 8.22
CA LEU A 265 -2.22 -16.87 9.15
C LEU A 265 -2.89 -17.42 10.42
N GLY A 266 -4.11 -16.96 10.72
CA GLY A 266 -4.92 -17.50 11.81
C GLY A 266 -5.58 -18.85 11.48
N LEU A 267 -5.44 -19.34 10.26
CA LEU A 267 -5.98 -20.64 9.85
C LEU A 267 -5.01 -21.78 10.20
N SER A 268 -5.55 -22.98 10.41
CA SER A 268 -4.77 -24.21 10.49
C SER A 268 -3.97 -24.43 9.19
N PRO A 269 -2.71 -24.89 9.24
CA PRO A 269 -1.98 -25.40 10.41
C PRO A 269 -1.24 -24.33 11.22
N TYR A 270 -1.27 -23.06 10.80
CA TYR A 270 -0.44 -22.02 11.40
C TYR A 270 -0.98 -21.54 12.74
N ASN A 271 -2.30 -21.27 12.84
CA ASN A 271 -2.98 -20.80 14.06
C ASN A 271 -2.23 -19.63 14.75
N ILE A 272 -1.73 -18.67 13.97
CA ILE A 272 -0.93 -17.55 14.46
C ILE A 272 -1.84 -16.38 14.84
N ASP A 273 -1.62 -15.80 16.03
CA ASP A 273 -2.14 -14.49 16.37
C ASP A 273 -1.16 -13.39 15.93
N VAL A 274 -1.55 -12.69 14.87
CA VAL A 274 -0.79 -11.60 14.26
C VAL A 274 -0.76 -10.37 15.17
N ASN A 275 -1.80 -10.14 15.98
CA ASN A 275 -1.83 -9.00 16.89
C ASN A 275 -0.84 -9.19 18.04
N THR A 276 -0.72 -10.39 18.59
CA THR A 276 0.31 -10.69 19.60
C THR A 276 1.72 -10.45 19.03
N TRP A 277 1.98 -10.88 17.80
CA TRP A 277 3.27 -10.60 17.14
C TRP A 277 3.52 -9.10 16.96
N TYR A 278 2.50 -8.36 16.52
CA TYR A 278 2.57 -6.91 16.36
C TYR A 278 2.79 -6.17 17.68
N GLU A 279 2.20 -6.66 18.78
CA GLU A 279 2.39 -6.12 20.12
C GLU A 279 3.78 -6.40 20.68
N SER A 280 4.31 -7.60 20.44
CA SER A 280 5.68 -7.97 20.84
C SER A 280 6.77 -7.22 20.07
N CYS A 281 6.44 -6.64 18.91
CA CYS A 281 7.41 -5.93 18.08
C CYS A 281 7.74 -4.56 18.72
N PRO A 282 9.04 -4.20 18.88
CA PRO A 282 9.41 -2.88 19.35
C PRO A 282 8.95 -1.86 18.32
N LYS A 283 7.93 -1.08 18.69
CA LYS A 283 7.45 0.02 17.85
C LYS A 283 8.45 1.15 18.02
N PRO A 284 9.04 1.67 16.92
CA PRO A 284 9.87 2.85 17.01
C PRO A 284 9.04 3.92 17.71
N ARG A 285 9.65 4.63 18.67
CA ARG A 285 9.00 5.81 19.26
C ARG A 285 8.54 6.65 18.10
N LYS A 286 7.26 7.04 18.09
CA LYS A 286 6.73 7.92 17.05
C LYS A 286 7.71 9.07 16.96
N ARG A 287 8.53 9.11 15.91
CA ARG A 287 9.12 10.35 15.47
C ARG A 287 7.90 11.06 14.98
N ILE A 288 7.29 11.83 15.87
CA ILE A 288 6.14 12.59 15.48
C ILE A 288 6.74 13.51 14.42
N HIS A 289 6.38 13.26 13.15
CA HIS A 289 6.70 14.15 12.05
C HIS A 289 5.93 15.42 12.36
N HIS A 290 6.54 16.18 13.24
CA HIS A 290 6.13 17.43 13.78
C HIS A 290 6.80 18.42 12.86
N TRP A 291 6.02 19.04 12.00
CA TRP A 291 5.72 20.45 12.14
C TRP A 291 5.52 21.06 10.76
N PRO A 292 4.40 21.73 10.49
CA PRO A 292 4.31 22.54 9.30
C PRO A 292 5.50 23.48 9.18
N ILE A 293 6.31 23.34 8.13
CA ILE A 293 7.30 24.34 7.72
C ILE A 293 6.57 25.54 7.10
N THR A 294 5.41 25.29 6.52
CA THR A 294 4.57 26.28 5.88
C THR A 294 3.41 26.72 6.80
N ARG A 295 3.38 28.02 7.11
CA ARG A 295 2.18 28.70 7.65
C ARG A 295 1.13 28.82 6.54
N CYS A 296 0.52 27.70 6.15
CA CYS A 296 -0.55 27.70 5.15
C CYS A 296 -1.90 27.51 5.84
N GLY A 297 -2.57 28.62 6.15
CA GLY A 297 -3.99 28.67 6.54
C GLY A 297 -4.26 28.93 8.02
N GLY A 298 -5.39 29.60 8.31
CA GLY A 298 -5.80 30.11 9.63
C GLY A 298 -6.14 29.07 10.72
N ASN A 299 -5.87 27.79 10.49
CA ASN A 299 -6.04 26.71 11.48
C ASN A 299 -4.70 26.04 11.76
N ALA A 300 -3.73 26.82 12.25
CA ALA A 300 -2.43 26.30 12.64
C ALA A 300 -2.59 25.41 13.88
N MET A 301 -2.09 24.17 13.83
CA MET A 301 -2.15 23.24 14.98
C MET A 301 -1.41 23.84 16.20
N ILE A 302 -1.74 23.43 17.43
CA ILE A 302 -1.01 23.86 18.66
C ILE A 302 0.49 23.52 18.57
N SER A 303 0.84 22.28 18.23
CA SER A 303 1.26 21.90 16.89
C SER A 303 2.19 22.77 16.01
N THR A 304 2.15 24.09 16.10
CA THR A 304 2.93 25.04 15.28
C THR A 304 3.69 26.05 16.15
N TYR A 305 3.38 26.09 17.45
CA TYR A 305 3.96 26.98 18.46
C TYR A 305 5.05 26.37 19.37
N PHE A 306 5.17 25.04 19.51
CA PHE A 306 6.22 24.33 20.28
C PHE A 306 7.42 23.81 19.46
N GLY A 307 8.66 24.00 19.94
CA GLY A 307 9.84 23.32 19.36
C GLY A 307 9.86 21.82 19.64
N SER A 308 10.76 21.07 18.98
CA SER A 308 10.98 19.66 19.32
C SER A 308 11.58 19.54 20.72
N ASP A 309 11.04 18.65 21.56
CA ASP A 309 11.60 18.29 22.86
C ASP A 309 12.48 17.03 22.77
N ILE A 310 12.81 16.57 21.57
CA ILE A 310 13.56 15.32 21.34
C ILE A 310 14.81 15.62 20.51
N CYS A 311 15.95 15.09 20.95
CA CYS A 311 17.19 15.20 20.20
C CYS A 311 17.10 14.44 18.86
N THR A 312 17.41 15.11 17.75
CA THR A 312 17.34 14.56 16.39
C THR A 312 18.37 13.44 16.11
N LEU A 313 19.39 13.31 16.97
CA LEU A 313 20.47 12.33 16.84
C LEU A 313 20.24 11.10 17.70
N CYS A 314 20.07 11.28 19.01
CA CYS A 314 19.96 10.18 19.98
C CYS A 314 18.52 9.83 20.39
N GLY A 315 17.53 10.68 20.08
CA GLY A 315 16.13 10.43 20.43
C GLY A 315 15.79 10.60 21.93
N VAL A 316 16.69 11.19 22.71
CA VAL A 316 16.49 11.50 24.14
C VAL A 316 15.74 12.84 24.29
N LYS A 317 14.91 12.94 25.34
CA LYS A 317 14.18 14.18 25.64
C LYS A 317 15.14 15.30 26.09
N CYS A 318 14.91 16.50 25.58
CA CYS A 318 15.73 17.70 25.77
C CYS A 318 14.83 18.88 26.07
N LYS A 319 15.38 19.93 26.70
CA LYS A 319 14.68 21.20 26.82
C LYS A 319 14.56 21.84 25.43
N ALA A 320 13.35 22.10 24.98
CA ALA A 320 13.12 22.81 23.72
C ALA A 320 13.66 24.24 23.85
N LYS A 321 14.56 24.66 22.94
CA LYS A 321 15.01 26.05 22.81
C LYS A 321 14.06 26.78 21.85
N GLY A 322 13.02 27.39 22.38
CA GLY A 322 12.04 28.16 21.61
C GLY A 322 11.22 27.30 20.62
N SER A 323 11.04 27.79 19.39
CA SER A 323 10.28 27.13 18.32
C SER A 323 11.16 26.34 17.34
N SER A 324 12.43 26.09 17.68
CA SER A 324 13.37 25.34 16.84
C SER A 324 12.90 23.89 16.63
N LYS A 325 12.89 23.46 15.37
CA LYS A 325 12.39 22.15 14.92
C LYS A 325 13.39 21.03 15.16
N VAL A 326 14.67 21.37 15.16
CA VAL A 326 15.77 20.45 15.43
C VAL A 326 16.37 20.87 16.76
N VAL A 327 16.55 19.89 17.63
CA VAL A 327 17.24 20.08 18.91
C VAL A 327 18.32 19.02 19.02
N VAL A 328 19.46 19.43 19.58
CA VAL A 328 20.58 18.54 19.90
C VAL A 328 20.80 18.61 21.40
N CYS A 329 20.87 17.46 22.08
CA CYS A 329 21.14 17.43 23.52
C CYS A 329 22.59 17.83 23.80
N ASP A 330 22.84 18.31 25.03
CA ASP A 330 24.19 18.71 25.44
C ASP A 330 25.20 17.55 25.34
N THR A 331 24.78 16.30 25.54
CA THR A 331 25.67 15.13 25.38
C THR A 331 26.09 14.92 23.93
N CYS A 332 25.17 15.09 22.97
CA CYS A 332 25.51 15.03 21.55
C CYS A 332 26.33 16.26 21.13
N HIS A 333 26.11 17.41 21.76
CA HIS A 333 26.89 18.61 21.48
C HIS A 333 28.37 18.50 21.92
N LYS A 334 28.67 17.62 22.88
CA LYS A 334 30.06 17.36 23.33
C LYS A 334 30.89 16.60 22.30
N ASP A 335 30.29 15.70 21.53
CA ASP A 335 30.98 14.94 20.47
C ASP A 335 30.81 15.62 19.12
N HIS A 336 31.48 16.77 18.95
CA HIS A 336 31.33 17.60 17.76
C HIS A 336 31.71 16.83 16.47
N ALA A 337 32.79 16.05 16.49
CA ALA A 337 33.28 15.36 15.30
C ALA A 337 32.29 14.28 14.80
N GLN A 338 31.78 13.42 15.69
CA GLN A 338 30.82 12.38 15.29
C GLN A 338 29.49 13.01 14.86
N VAL A 339 29.04 14.04 15.55
CA VAL A 339 27.76 14.68 15.25
C VAL A 339 27.79 15.46 13.93
N SER A 340 28.86 16.20 13.66
CA SER A 340 29.03 16.91 12.38
C SER A 340 29.07 15.96 11.20
N THR A 341 29.80 14.84 11.31
CA THR A 341 29.86 13.83 10.24
C THR A 341 28.50 13.20 9.98
N VAL A 342 27.72 12.89 11.02
CA VAL A 342 26.35 12.37 10.87
C VAL A 342 25.42 13.41 10.25
N ALA A 343 25.50 14.67 10.66
CA ALA A 343 24.67 15.75 10.12
C ALA A 343 24.97 16.01 8.64
N LEU A 344 26.25 16.14 8.26
CA LEU A 344 26.67 16.32 6.88
C LEU A 344 26.33 15.11 6.01
N ARG A 345 26.48 13.88 6.54
CA ARG A 345 26.07 12.67 5.82
C ARG A 345 24.56 12.68 5.56
N ARG A 346 23.73 13.02 6.54
CA ARG A 346 22.27 13.15 6.37
C ARG A 346 21.93 14.20 5.30
N LEU A 347 22.61 15.34 5.32
CA LEU A 347 22.42 16.39 4.32
C LEU A 347 22.81 15.92 2.91
N ASN A 348 24.00 15.32 2.76
CA ASN A 348 24.47 14.80 1.48
C ASN A 348 23.53 13.72 0.91
N THR A 349 23.05 12.80 1.76
CA THR A 349 22.07 11.79 1.33
C THR A 349 20.75 12.43 0.90
N ALA A 350 20.20 13.37 1.69
CA ALA A 350 18.97 14.06 1.32
C ALA A 350 19.10 14.85 0.01
N GLN A 351 20.23 15.52 -0.20
CA GLN A 351 20.52 16.25 -1.44
C GLN A 351 20.70 15.32 -2.64
N TYR A 352 21.34 14.16 -2.44
CA TYR A 352 21.47 13.14 -3.48
C TYR A 352 20.10 12.59 -3.90
N ASP A 353 19.26 12.22 -2.92
CA ASP A 353 17.91 11.71 -3.18
C ASP A 353 17.04 12.77 -3.90
N ALA A 354 17.15 14.03 -3.47
CA ALA A 354 16.48 15.15 -4.12
C ALA A 354 16.98 15.39 -5.56
N ALA A 355 18.29 15.28 -5.80
CA ALA A 355 18.88 15.42 -7.13
C ALA A 355 18.46 14.28 -8.07
N GLU A 356 18.38 13.05 -7.57
CA GLU A 356 17.94 11.90 -8.35
C GLU A 356 16.46 12.01 -8.73
N ALA A 357 15.60 12.40 -7.78
CA ALA A 357 14.19 12.67 -8.07
C ALA A 357 14.02 13.79 -9.11
N ALA A 358 14.83 14.86 -9.01
CA ALA A 358 14.83 15.95 -9.98
C ALA A 358 15.33 15.48 -11.35
N ARG A 359 16.35 14.63 -11.42
CA ARG A 359 16.84 14.04 -12.68
C ARG A 359 15.75 13.24 -13.38
N ILE A 360 15.02 12.40 -12.65
CA ILE A 360 13.91 11.60 -13.18
C ILE A 360 12.80 12.51 -13.72
N CYS A 361 12.40 13.53 -12.95
CA CYS A 361 11.37 14.46 -13.38
C CYS A 361 11.82 15.34 -14.55
N GLY A 362 13.09 15.73 -14.60
CA GLY A 362 13.64 16.49 -15.72
C GLY A 362 13.70 15.69 -17.02
N LEU A 363 14.01 14.39 -16.94
CA LEU A 363 13.88 13.49 -18.09
C LEU A 363 12.43 13.33 -18.57
N CYS A 364 11.48 13.27 -17.62
CA CYS A 364 10.05 13.14 -17.93
C CYS A 364 9.47 14.42 -18.56
N ASN A 365 9.81 15.58 -18.01
CA ASN A 365 9.29 16.88 -18.43
C ASN A 365 10.08 17.50 -19.60
N GLY A 366 11.26 16.94 -19.93
CA GLY A 366 12.16 17.50 -20.94
C GLY A 366 12.86 18.80 -20.53
N CYS A 367 12.86 19.12 -19.23
CA CYS A 367 13.40 20.36 -18.67
C CYS A 367 14.39 20.05 -17.54
N PRO A 368 15.49 20.81 -17.38
CA PRO A 368 16.39 20.62 -16.25
C PRO A 368 15.68 20.99 -14.94
N GLU A 369 15.54 20.02 -14.04
CA GLU A 369 14.99 20.24 -12.69
C GLU A 369 16.10 20.20 -11.64
N ASN A 370 15.88 20.89 -10.52
CA ASN A 370 16.75 20.81 -9.35
C ASN A 370 15.94 20.42 -8.09
N GLY A 371 16.61 19.83 -7.09
CA GLY A 371 15.95 19.41 -5.84
C GLY A 371 15.32 20.58 -5.05
N ARG A 372 15.77 21.81 -5.30
CA ARG A 372 15.26 23.02 -4.63
C ARG A 372 13.93 23.52 -5.21
N THR A 373 13.55 23.09 -6.42
CA THR A 373 12.34 23.52 -7.15
C THR A 373 11.09 22.71 -6.84
N PHE A 374 11.14 21.76 -5.91
CA PHE A 374 9.97 20.94 -5.51
C PHE A 374 8.87 21.72 -4.76
N ALA A 375 8.99 23.04 -4.64
CA ALA A 375 7.98 23.90 -4.04
C ALA A 375 7.34 24.79 -5.11
N GLN A 376 6.03 25.02 -5.00
CA GLN A 376 5.43 26.23 -5.56
C GLN A 376 6.16 27.43 -4.93
N GLU A 377 6.78 28.27 -5.76
CA GLU A 377 7.14 29.60 -5.29
C GLU A 377 5.85 30.24 -4.77
N LYS A 378 5.91 30.78 -3.55
CA LYS A 378 4.81 31.57 -3.01
C LYS A 378 4.56 32.68 -4.02
N ILE A 379 3.43 32.62 -4.73
CA ILE A 379 2.92 33.77 -5.45
C ILE A 379 2.59 34.79 -4.37
N PHE A 380 3.55 35.67 -4.07
CA PHE A 380 3.24 36.91 -3.40
C PHE A 380 2.25 37.61 -4.32
N LYS A 381 1.00 37.77 -3.86
CA LYS A 381 0.15 38.82 -4.41
C LYS A 381 0.87 40.12 -4.06
N SER A 382 1.79 40.57 -4.90
CA SER A 382 2.27 41.94 -4.83
C SER A 382 1.04 42.80 -5.06
N SER A 383 0.62 43.50 -4.02
CA SER A 383 -0.24 44.66 -4.14
C SER A 383 0.25 45.47 -5.34
N VAL A 384 -0.65 45.72 -6.28
CA VAL A 384 -0.44 46.65 -7.38
C VAL A 384 -0.25 48.02 -6.72
N THR A 385 1.00 48.38 -6.44
CA THR A 385 1.37 49.74 -6.10
C THR A 385 2.57 50.13 -6.95
N ASN A 386 2.24 51.01 -7.91
CA ASN A 386 3.09 51.97 -8.59
C ASN A 386 4.13 51.42 -9.57
N ALA A 387 3.67 51.30 -10.81
CA ALA A 387 4.52 51.45 -11.98
C ALA A 387 5.06 52.89 -12.03
N ALA A 388 6.24 53.11 -11.46
CA ALA A 388 7.06 54.27 -11.80
C ALA A 388 8.54 53.91 -11.61
N ASN A 389 9.32 54.13 -12.67
CA ASN A 389 10.78 54.15 -12.73
C ASN A 389 11.50 52.79 -12.83
N LEU A 390 11.56 52.27 -14.05
CA LEU A 390 12.62 51.35 -14.50
C LEU A 390 13.34 51.95 -15.71
N THR A 391 14.31 52.83 -15.44
CA THR A 391 15.45 53.06 -16.34
C THR A 391 16.73 53.03 -15.52
N LYS A 392 17.49 51.93 -15.61
CA LYS A 392 18.95 51.94 -15.78
C LYS A 392 19.47 50.51 -15.95
N ARG A 393 20.32 50.37 -16.96
CA ARG A 393 20.95 49.16 -17.49
C ARG A 393 21.86 48.45 -16.47
N GLY A 394 21.92 47.13 -16.58
CA GLY A 394 22.97 46.27 -16.04
C GLY A 394 23.00 44.94 -16.79
N THR A 395 24.09 44.69 -17.51
CA THR A 395 24.37 43.54 -18.38
C THR A 395 24.33 42.19 -17.65
N ARG A 396 23.57 41.21 -18.14
CA ARG A 396 23.93 39.77 -18.02
C ARG A 396 23.56 38.98 -19.28
N LYS A 397 24.55 38.18 -19.69
CA LYS A 397 24.57 37.26 -20.83
C LYS A 397 23.42 36.24 -20.75
N GLY A 398 22.90 35.91 -21.93
CA GLY A 398 22.08 34.76 -22.30
C GLY A 398 21.31 34.01 -21.21
N ALA A 399 19.99 34.08 -21.26
CA ALA A 399 19.13 32.97 -20.89
C ALA A 399 17.85 33.10 -21.72
N GLY A 400 17.58 32.12 -22.58
CA GLY A 400 16.23 31.86 -23.02
C GLY A 400 15.33 31.65 -21.80
N ILE A 401 14.01 31.70 -22.00
CA ILE A 401 13.01 31.56 -20.94
C ILE A 401 13.31 30.30 -20.12
N VAL A 402 13.98 30.46 -18.97
CA VAL A 402 14.02 29.42 -17.94
C VAL A 402 12.67 29.54 -17.28
N ILE A 403 11.73 28.66 -17.62
CA ILE A 403 10.57 28.43 -16.78
C ILE A 403 11.08 27.45 -15.71
N PRO A 404 11.53 27.89 -14.52
CA PRO A 404 11.46 26.96 -13.41
C PRO A 404 9.97 26.70 -13.24
N ILE A 405 9.60 25.44 -13.08
CA ILE A 405 8.57 24.98 -12.16
C ILE A 405 8.07 23.64 -12.68
N ALA A 406 8.61 22.61 -12.06
CA ALA A 406 8.06 21.27 -12.02
C ALA A 406 6.74 21.25 -11.23
N ASN A 407 5.71 22.02 -11.64
CA ASN A 407 4.35 21.96 -11.07
C ASN A 407 3.62 20.69 -11.51
N CYS A 408 4.33 19.60 -11.80
CA CYS A 408 3.72 18.32 -12.05
C CYS A 408 3.06 17.84 -10.75
N VAL A 409 1.73 17.90 -10.72
CA VAL A 409 0.86 17.46 -9.62
C VAL A 409 0.28 16.07 -9.89
N CYS A 410 0.93 15.27 -10.74
CA CYS A 410 0.46 13.93 -11.09
C CYS A 410 0.48 13.03 -9.84
N VAL A 411 -0.70 12.84 -9.24
CA VAL A 411 -0.91 12.04 -8.03
C VAL A 411 -0.71 10.54 -8.24
N ASP A 412 -0.75 10.08 -9.50
CA ASP A 412 -0.51 8.69 -9.87
C ASP A 412 0.99 8.38 -10.02
N CYS A 413 1.83 9.41 -10.11
CA CYS A 413 3.27 9.24 -10.18
C CYS A 413 3.87 9.05 -8.77
N PRO A 414 4.58 7.94 -8.49
CA PRO A 414 5.20 7.73 -7.17
C PRO A 414 6.27 8.78 -6.85
N ILE A 415 6.98 9.27 -7.87
CA ILE A 415 8.02 10.31 -7.74
C ILE A 415 7.43 11.61 -7.21
N THR A 416 6.14 11.89 -7.43
CA THR A 416 5.48 13.07 -6.85
C THR A 416 5.58 13.07 -5.33
N TYR A 417 5.22 11.97 -4.66
CA TYR A 417 5.32 11.90 -3.20
C TYR A 417 6.77 11.87 -2.71
N GLU A 418 7.66 11.26 -3.48
CA GLU A 418 9.09 11.18 -3.17
C GLU A 418 9.76 12.55 -3.18
N ARG A 419 9.45 13.41 -4.16
CA ARG A 419 9.92 14.80 -4.23
C ARG A 419 9.55 15.59 -2.97
N HIS A 420 8.29 15.51 -2.55
CA HIS A 420 7.83 16.18 -1.33
C HIS A 420 8.56 15.66 -0.08
N ARG A 421 8.76 14.34 0.02
CA ARG A 421 9.50 13.73 1.12
C ARG A 421 10.98 14.12 1.13
N ALA A 422 11.64 14.12 -0.03
CA ALA A 422 13.04 14.48 -0.18
C ALA A 422 13.27 15.94 0.23
N ARG A 423 12.37 16.84 -0.19
CA ARG A 423 12.37 18.25 0.24
C ARG A 423 12.30 18.41 1.76
N GLU A 424 11.34 17.76 2.42
CA GLU A 424 11.22 17.84 3.88
C GLU A 424 12.46 17.27 4.58
N SER A 425 13.02 16.18 4.05
CA SER A 425 14.25 15.58 4.57
C SER A 425 15.46 16.51 4.42
N GLU A 426 15.55 17.25 3.30
CA GLU A 426 16.59 18.25 3.08
C GLU A 426 16.43 19.44 4.05
N LEU A 427 15.20 19.93 4.25
CA LEU A 427 14.92 21.03 5.19
C LEU A 427 15.25 20.65 6.64
N GLU A 428 14.90 19.43 7.06
CA GLU A 428 15.29 18.89 8.37
C GLU A 428 16.82 18.77 8.51
N ALA A 429 17.51 18.27 7.49
CA ALA A 429 18.96 18.11 7.50
C ALA A 429 19.70 19.46 7.52
N LEU A 430 19.22 20.45 6.76
CA LEU A 430 19.75 21.82 6.78
C LEU A 430 19.55 22.48 8.14
N ALA A 431 18.37 22.31 8.76
CA ALA A 431 18.11 22.81 10.11
C ALA A 431 19.06 22.19 11.15
N LEU A 432 19.34 20.89 11.03
CA LEU A 432 20.33 20.21 11.88
C LEU A 432 21.74 20.77 11.69
N CYS A 433 22.17 21.02 10.45
CA CYS A 433 23.49 21.58 10.18
C CYS A 433 23.62 23.01 10.72
N LYS A 434 22.56 23.82 10.63
CA LYS A 434 22.51 25.18 11.20
C LYS A 434 22.59 25.18 12.73
N GLU A 435 21.85 24.28 13.40
CA GLU A 435 21.89 24.16 14.86
C GLU A 435 23.29 23.77 15.36
N LEU A 436 24.07 23.05 14.54
CA LEU A 436 25.44 22.64 14.82
C LEU A 436 26.50 23.64 14.30
N ASN A 437 26.11 24.80 13.79
CA ASN A 437 27.00 25.81 13.19
C ASN A 437 27.94 25.26 12.09
N LEU A 438 27.44 24.34 11.25
CA LEU A 438 28.20 23.75 10.15
C LEU A 438 28.01 24.46 8.80
N LEU A 439 27.04 25.38 8.71
CA LEU A 439 26.61 26.08 7.50
C LEU A 439 26.36 27.57 7.74
#